data_AF-A0A284SCD6-F1
#
_entry.id   AF-A0A284SCD6-F1
#
_cell.length_a   1.000
_cell.length_b   1.000
_cell.length_c   1.000
_cell.angle_alpha   90.00
_cell.angle_beta   90.00
_cell.angle_gamma   90.00
#
_symmetry.space_group_name_H-M   'P 1'
#
loop_
_entity.id
_entity.type
_entity.pdbx_description
1 polymer ?
#
loop_
_entity_poly.entity_id
_entity_poly.type
_entity_poly.pdbx_seq_one_letter_code
_entity_poly.pdbx_strand_id
1 'polypeptide(L)'
;MTPCLAVLQSAARSGAFAYPGKAHLPRRSLSDVIQASLDQYPYNVQHYPNHACQCLNEVNTNVTYYLSYMEVGPYLDWNSDGIALAKEDGIPILLMEYNTISCSGTNISSTFAAAIGLIDAGLKSAERGFSGAYIHMREARIQYNLFDPPTSTSSGWITGAPYYAALFLAETFSASDNIIVDLNLNDSLHNPRATSAAYGVYDVGSTRGKIVLLNLSEQGNEQVYAIPANITTSLHYRLLLAPSVLETSNISCTS
;
A
#
# COMPACT_ATOMS: atom_id res chain seq x y z
N MET A 1 -12.08 -27.97 -3.34
CA MET A 1 -11.39 -28.09 -4.65
C MET A 1 -11.66 -26.82 -5.46
N THR A 2 -10.77 -25.84 -5.41
CA THR A 2 -10.61 -24.68 -6.33
C THR A 2 -9.42 -23.85 -5.78
N PRO A 3 -8.73 -23.03 -6.59
CA PRO A 3 -7.33 -23.27 -6.90
C PRO A 3 -6.38 -22.25 -6.28
N CYS A 4 -5.22 -22.74 -5.83
CA CYS A 4 -3.98 -21.98 -5.87
C CYS A 4 -3.54 -21.86 -7.33
N LEU A 5 -3.49 -20.65 -7.90
CA LEU A 5 -2.44 -20.19 -8.83
C LEU A 5 -2.67 -18.73 -9.23
N ALA A 6 -1.68 -17.87 -8.98
CA ALA A 6 -1.34 -16.77 -9.89
C ALA A 6 0.13 -16.39 -9.63
N VAL A 7 1.02 -16.99 -10.43
CA VAL A 7 2.34 -16.44 -10.69
C VAL A 7 2.11 -15.25 -11.63
N LEU A 8 2.35 -14.04 -11.17
CA LEU A 8 2.40 -12.84 -12.01
C LEU A 8 3.82 -12.27 -11.97
N GLN A 9 4.68 -12.82 -12.85
CA GLN A 9 5.85 -12.11 -13.33
C GLN A 9 5.37 -11.06 -14.33
N SER A 10 5.16 -9.84 -13.85
CA SER A 10 4.94 -8.68 -14.72
C SER A 10 6.30 -8.15 -15.19
N ALA A 11 6.74 -8.59 -16.36
CA ALA A 11 7.74 -7.89 -17.15
C ALA A 11 7.04 -6.74 -17.90
N ALA A 12 6.86 -5.59 -17.23
CA ALA A 12 6.41 -4.38 -17.89
C ALA A 12 7.62 -3.59 -18.42
N ARG A 13 7.66 -3.33 -19.72
CA ARG A 13 8.58 -2.36 -20.32
C ARG A 13 8.16 -0.97 -19.83
N SER A 14 8.98 -0.36 -18.96
CA SER A 14 8.73 0.94 -18.36
C SER A 14 9.01 2.08 -19.35
N GLY A 15 8.06 3.01 -19.42
CA GLY A 15 8.29 4.38 -19.87
C GLY A 15 8.36 5.29 -18.64
N ALA A 16 9.38 6.16 -18.62
CA ALA A 16 9.71 7.18 -17.61
C ALA A 16 10.29 6.66 -16.27
N PHE A 17 11.63 6.77 -16.18
CA PHE A 17 12.46 6.52 -15.02
C PHE A 17 12.49 7.73 -14.06
N ALA A 18 12.48 7.46 -12.75
CA ALA A 18 13.02 8.36 -11.74
C ALA A 18 13.87 7.57 -10.73
N TYR A 19 15.11 7.26 -11.10
CA TYR A 19 16.15 6.85 -10.14
C TYR A 19 17.04 8.06 -9.82
N PRO A 20 17.39 8.31 -8.54
CA PRO A 20 18.34 9.36 -8.20
C PRO A 20 19.75 8.88 -8.57
N GLY A 21 20.35 9.54 -9.57
CA GLY A 21 21.77 9.45 -9.85
C GLY A 21 22.14 8.70 -11.13
N LYS A 22 21.96 9.37 -12.28
CA LYS A 22 23.02 9.65 -13.28
C LYS A 22 22.38 10.21 -14.57
N ALA A 23 23.00 11.27 -15.09
CA ALA A 23 22.70 12.05 -16.29
C ALA A 23 21.49 13.01 -16.22
N HIS A 24 21.79 14.30 -16.48
CA HIS A 24 20.87 15.43 -16.65
C HIS A 24 19.93 15.22 -17.85
N LEU A 25 18.85 14.46 -17.66
CA LEU A 25 17.60 14.74 -18.36
C LEU A 25 16.74 15.56 -17.40
N PRO A 26 16.04 16.62 -17.88
CA PRO A 26 15.09 17.33 -17.04
C PRO A 26 14.08 16.32 -16.49
N ARG A 27 13.88 16.33 -15.18
CA ARG A 27 12.92 15.48 -14.48
C ARG A 27 11.54 15.84 -15.05
N ARG A 28 10.97 14.96 -15.87
CA ARG A 28 9.61 15.15 -16.40
C ARG A 28 8.60 14.73 -15.35
N SER A 29 7.66 15.61 -15.01
CA SER A 29 6.51 15.26 -14.18
C SER A 29 5.53 14.39 -14.97
N LEU A 30 4.56 13.79 -14.29
CA LEU A 30 3.46 13.11 -14.97
C LEU A 30 2.66 14.09 -15.84
N SER A 31 2.49 15.34 -15.40
CA SER A 31 1.84 16.40 -16.19
C SER A 31 2.59 16.71 -17.49
N ASP A 32 3.93 16.75 -17.47
CA ASP A 32 4.74 16.96 -18.68
C ASP A 32 4.54 15.84 -19.72
N VAL A 33 4.32 14.61 -19.24
CA VAL A 33 4.09 13.44 -20.11
C VAL A 33 2.68 13.48 -20.71
N ILE A 34 1.66 13.81 -19.91
CA ILE A 34 0.28 13.93 -20.37
C ILE A 34 0.16 15.05 -21.42
N GLN A 35 0.72 16.22 -21.12
CA GLN A 35 0.69 17.37 -22.04
C GLN A 35 1.46 17.12 -23.34
N ALA A 36 2.38 16.17 -23.36
CA ALA A 36 3.07 15.74 -24.57
C ALA A 36 2.22 14.80 -25.46
N SER A 37 0.95 14.55 -25.10
CA SER A 37 0.02 13.65 -25.82
C SER A 37 0.59 12.24 -26.01
N LEU A 38 1.20 11.71 -24.94
CA LEU A 38 1.62 10.30 -24.85
C LEU A 38 0.52 9.45 -24.19
N ASP A 39 -0.74 9.82 -24.40
CA ASP A 39 -1.98 9.36 -23.78
C ASP A 39 -2.53 8.04 -24.32
N GLN A 40 -1.83 7.41 -25.27
CA GLN A 40 -2.26 6.14 -25.87
C GLN A 40 -2.16 4.92 -24.92
N TYR A 41 -1.61 5.10 -23.72
CA TYR A 41 -1.38 4.02 -22.76
C TYR A 41 -1.66 4.48 -21.31
N PRO A 42 -2.05 3.56 -20.40
CA PRO A 42 -2.06 3.84 -18.97
C PRO A 42 -0.69 4.36 -18.50
N TYR A 43 -0.71 5.35 -17.61
CA TYR A 43 0.53 5.88 -17.05
C TYR A 43 0.98 5.02 -15.87
N ASN A 44 2.20 4.53 -15.97
CA ASN A 44 2.80 3.68 -14.96
C ASN A 44 3.80 4.50 -14.16
N VAL A 45 3.60 4.58 -12.85
CA VAL A 45 4.51 5.25 -11.94
C VAL A 45 5.07 4.27 -10.91
N GLN A 46 6.26 4.58 -10.42
CA GLN A 46 6.95 3.83 -9.38
C GLN A 46 7.33 4.81 -8.29
N HIS A 47 7.00 4.50 -7.03
CA HIS A 47 7.37 5.36 -5.93
C HIS A 47 7.50 4.58 -4.62
N TYR A 48 8.49 4.97 -3.83
CA TYR A 48 8.75 4.43 -2.50
C TYR A 48 8.85 5.59 -1.53
N PRO A 49 8.35 5.45 -0.30
CA PRO A 49 8.47 6.51 0.70
C PRO A 49 9.93 6.72 1.14
N ASN A 50 10.80 5.71 1.01
CA ASN A 50 12.21 5.83 1.38
C ASN A 50 13.13 4.88 0.58
N HIS A 51 14.44 5.00 0.77
CA HIS A 51 15.46 4.16 0.15
C HIS A 51 16.63 3.79 1.08
N ALA A 52 17.19 2.60 0.88
CA ALA A 52 18.41 2.13 1.54
C ALA A 52 19.60 1.99 0.57
N CYS A 53 19.52 2.62 -0.60
CA CYS A 53 20.47 2.41 -1.71
C CYS A 53 21.92 2.80 -1.41
N GLN A 54 22.14 3.69 -0.45
CA GLN A 54 23.47 4.14 -0.06
C GLN A 54 23.91 3.48 1.25
N CYS A 55 23.04 3.50 2.26
CA CYS A 55 23.26 2.88 3.56
C CYS A 55 21.95 2.87 4.37
N LEU A 56 21.98 2.11 5.47
CA LEU A 56 20.99 2.23 6.54
C LEU A 56 21.23 3.53 7.31
N ASN A 57 20.15 4.19 7.72
CA ASN A 57 20.15 5.40 8.52
C ASN A 57 18.89 5.48 9.38
N GLU A 58 18.85 6.44 10.29
CA GLU A 58 17.73 6.61 11.23
C GLU A 58 16.37 6.75 10.54
N VAL A 59 16.31 7.31 9.33
CA VAL A 59 15.04 7.50 8.61
C VAL A 59 14.56 6.18 8.00
N ASN A 60 15.43 5.43 7.34
CA ASN A 60 15.04 4.19 6.65
C ASN A 60 14.97 2.96 7.58
N THR A 61 15.40 3.10 8.84
CA THR A 61 15.23 2.09 9.90
C THR A 61 14.23 2.49 10.99
N ASN A 62 13.51 3.61 10.84
CA ASN A 62 12.48 4.02 11.80
C ASN A 62 11.09 3.43 11.49
N VAL A 63 10.63 2.54 12.36
CA VAL A 63 9.32 1.87 12.23
C VAL A 63 8.14 2.85 12.36
N THR A 64 8.30 3.95 13.11
CA THR A 64 7.20 4.88 13.39
C THR A 64 6.68 5.55 12.12
N TYR A 65 7.52 5.69 11.09
CA TYR A 65 7.09 6.21 9.79
C TYR A 65 5.97 5.35 9.18
N TYR A 66 6.10 4.03 9.26
CA TYR A 66 5.12 3.06 8.71
C TYR A 66 3.89 2.85 9.61
N LEU A 67 3.90 3.46 10.80
CA LEU A 67 2.77 3.53 11.72
C LEU A 67 2.16 4.94 11.75
N SER A 68 2.68 5.89 10.97
CA SER A 68 2.17 7.25 10.93
C SER A 68 1.21 7.43 9.76
N TYR A 69 -0.07 7.55 10.07
CA TYR A 69 -1.12 7.79 9.07
C TYR A 69 -0.86 9.03 8.22
N MET A 70 -0.31 10.07 8.85
CA MET A 70 -0.07 11.35 8.20
C MET A 70 1.06 11.31 7.17
N GLU A 71 1.97 10.35 7.23
CA GLU A 71 3.09 10.27 6.29
C GLU A 71 2.68 9.69 4.93
N VAL A 72 1.60 8.92 4.88
CA VAL A 72 1.16 8.23 3.64
C VAL A 72 0.59 9.21 2.61
N GLY A 73 -0.12 10.25 3.05
CA GLY A 73 -0.65 11.28 2.14
C GLY A 73 0.45 12.01 1.37
N PRO A 74 1.38 12.72 2.04
CA PRO A 74 2.50 13.40 1.40
C PRO A 74 3.35 12.48 0.51
N TYR A 75 3.53 11.22 0.91
CA TYR A 75 4.20 10.21 0.08
C TYR A 75 3.49 10.00 -1.27
N LEU A 76 2.16 9.96 -1.32
CA LEU A 76 1.40 9.76 -2.56
C LEU A 76 1.14 11.06 -3.34
N ASP A 77 1.24 12.21 -2.69
CA ASP A 77 0.92 13.51 -3.27
C ASP A 77 2.06 14.09 -4.16
N TRP A 78 3.19 13.40 -4.28
CA TRP A 78 4.38 13.81 -5.06
C TRP A 78 4.10 14.16 -6.53
N ASN A 79 3.01 13.63 -7.09
CA ASN A 79 2.57 13.83 -8.48
C ASN A 79 1.07 14.18 -8.58
N SER A 80 0.49 14.75 -7.52
CA SER A 80 -0.93 15.08 -7.41
C SER A 80 -1.49 15.86 -8.61
N ASP A 81 -0.76 16.85 -9.14
CA ASP A 81 -1.16 17.59 -10.35
C ASP A 81 -1.32 16.70 -11.58
N GLY A 82 -0.38 15.77 -11.80
CA GLY A 82 -0.46 14.82 -12.91
C GLY A 82 -1.58 13.80 -12.73
N ILE A 83 -1.86 13.41 -11.48
CA ILE A 83 -2.98 12.53 -11.15
C ILE A 83 -4.31 13.21 -11.41
N ALA A 84 -4.45 14.48 -11.01
CA ALA A 84 -5.64 15.29 -11.26
C ALA A 84 -5.88 15.46 -12.76
N LEU A 85 -4.84 15.77 -13.54
CA LEU A 85 -4.94 15.93 -14.99
C LEU A 85 -5.36 14.63 -15.68
N ALA A 86 -4.71 13.51 -15.36
CA ALA A 86 -5.09 12.22 -15.94
C ALA A 86 -6.54 11.84 -15.60
N LYS A 87 -7.00 12.18 -14.38
CA LYS A 87 -8.40 11.96 -13.97
C LYS A 87 -9.37 12.81 -14.78
N GLU A 88 -9.04 14.06 -15.07
CA GLU A 88 -9.85 14.94 -15.94
C GLU A 88 -9.95 14.39 -17.37
N ASP A 89 -8.85 13.82 -17.87
CA ASP A 89 -8.76 13.24 -19.22
C ASP A 89 -9.25 11.78 -19.28
N GLY A 90 -9.68 11.19 -18.16
CA GLY A 90 -10.12 9.80 -18.08
C GLY A 90 -9.01 8.76 -18.31
N ILE A 91 -7.75 9.12 -18.09
CA ILE A 91 -6.58 8.28 -18.29
C ILE A 91 -6.26 7.51 -16.99
N PRO A 92 -6.25 6.17 -17.00
CA PRO A 92 -5.85 5.38 -15.84
C PRO A 92 -4.38 5.59 -15.46
N ILE A 93 -4.11 5.74 -14.16
CA ILE A 93 -2.75 5.77 -13.61
C ILE A 93 -2.56 4.56 -12.71
N LEU A 94 -1.48 3.82 -12.95
CA LEU A 94 -1.08 2.65 -12.18
C LEU A 94 0.18 2.95 -11.36
N LEU A 95 0.11 2.79 -10.04
CA LEU A 95 1.27 2.71 -9.17
C LEU A 95 1.85 1.29 -9.28
N MET A 96 2.60 1.06 -10.36
CA MET A 96 3.13 -0.26 -10.75
C MET A 96 4.21 -0.79 -9.81
N GLU A 97 4.83 0.09 -9.02
CA GLU A 97 5.84 -0.31 -8.05
C GLU A 97 5.72 0.54 -6.80
N TYR A 98 5.26 -0.07 -5.71
CA TYR A 98 5.42 0.47 -4.37
C TYR A 98 5.78 -0.62 -3.37
N ASN A 99 6.57 -0.26 -2.37
CA ASN A 99 6.72 -1.04 -1.15
C ASN A 99 7.22 -0.09 -0.04
N THR A 100 7.80 -0.63 1.02
CA THR A 100 8.30 0.14 2.16
C THR A 100 9.58 0.92 1.85
N ILE A 101 10.75 0.30 1.81
CA ILE A 101 12.03 0.95 1.49
C ILE A 101 12.60 0.34 0.21
N SER A 102 12.97 1.16 -0.78
CA SER A 102 13.64 0.68 -1.99
C SER A 102 15.08 0.21 -1.74
N CYS A 103 15.68 -0.48 -2.70
CA CYS A 103 17.00 -1.11 -2.58
C CYS A 103 17.02 -2.24 -1.53
N SER A 104 16.11 -3.20 -1.72
CA SER A 104 16.00 -4.46 -0.96
C SER A 104 15.38 -4.38 0.43
N GLY A 105 15.02 -3.19 0.89
CA GLY A 105 14.32 -2.99 2.16
C GLY A 105 15.26 -2.74 3.33
N THR A 106 14.67 -2.65 4.53
CA THR A 106 15.40 -2.59 5.81
C THR A 106 14.80 -3.56 6.81
N ASN A 107 15.28 -3.52 8.06
CA ASN A 107 14.72 -4.29 9.18
C ASN A 107 13.22 -4.09 9.42
N ILE A 108 12.61 -3.04 8.85
CA ILE A 108 11.16 -2.80 8.92
C ILE A 108 10.41 -3.53 7.82
N SER A 109 11.02 -3.71 6.65
CA SER A 109 10.36 -4.18 5.44
C SER A 109 9.71 -5.57 5.57
N SER A 110 10.19 -6.37 6.52
CA SER A 110 9.69 -7.71 6.81
C SER A 110 8.73 -7.78 8.01
N THR A 111 8.34 -6.65 8.62
CA THR A 111 7.57 -6.62 9.86
C THR A 111 6.08 -6.38 9.65
N PHE A 112 5.28 -6.62 10.69
CA PHE A 112 3.86 -6.31 10.71
C PHE A 112 3.56 -4.81 10.48
N ALA A 113 4.43 -3.91 10.93
CA ALA A 113 4.34 -2.49 10.62
C ALA A 113 4.42 -2.22 9.11
N ALA A 114 5.29 -2.94 8.37
CA ALA A 114 5.30 -2.86 6.93
C ALA A 114 3.97 -3.32 6.32
N ALA A 115 3.38 -4.40 6.83
CA ALA A 115 2.09 -4.88 6.34
C ALA A 115 0.98 -3.82 6.53
N ILE A 116 0.89 -3.22 7.73
CA ILE A 116 -0.06 -2.14 8.02
C ILE A 116 0.19 -0.93 7.11
N GLY A 117 1.43 -0.46 7.00
CA GLY A 117 1.78 0.69 6.16
C GLY A 117 1.48 0.45 4.67
N LEU A 118 1.64 -0.78 4.17
CA LEU A 118 1.28 -1.15 2.79
C LEU A 118 -0.23 -1.20 2.57
N ILE A 119 -1.01 -1.62 3.57
CA ILE A 119 -2.49 -1.55 3.53
C ILE A 119 -2.91 -0.08 3.46
N ASP A 120 -2.36 0.76 4.33
CA ASP A 120 -2.67 2.18 4.38
C ASP A 120 -2.33 2.86 3.03
N ALA A 121 -1.11 2.64 2.53
CA ALA A 121 -0.68 3.14 1.23
C ALA A 121 -1.55 2.63 0.07
N GLY A 122 -2.00 1.37 0.09
CA GLY A 122 -2.88 0.82 -0.94
C GLY A 122 -4.27 1.48 -0.94
N LEU A 123 -4.87 1.65 0.23
CA LEU A 123 -6.16 2.31 0.39
C LEU A 123 -6.09 3.80 0.03
N LYS A 124 -5.04 4.49 0.50
CA LYS A 124 -4.79 5.89 0.17
C LYS A 124 -4.50 6.07 -1.31
N SER A 125 -3.81 5.14 -1.97
CA SER A 125 -3.60 5.19 -3.43
C SER A 125 -4.93 5.17 -4.18
N ALA A 126 -5.85 4.28 -3.81
CA ALA A 126 -7.18 4.25 -4.41
C ALA A 126 -7.97 5.54 -4.13
N GLU A 127 -7.89 6.08 -2.90
CA GLU A 127 -8.52 7.36 -2.54
C GLU A 127 -7.95 8.55 -3.34
N ARG A 128 -6.65 8.55 -3.64
CA ARG A 128 -5.97 9.54 -4.49
C ARG A 128 -6.26 9.38 -5.99
N GLY A 129 -6.98 8.33 -6.40
CA GLY A 129 -7.41 8.13 -7.78
C GLY A 129 -6.46 7.29 -8.63
N PHE A 130 -5.53 6.55 -8.02
CA PHE A 130 -4.82 5.50 -8.75
C PHE A 130 -5.80 4.40 -9.15
N SER A 131 -5.74 3.97 -10.41
CA SER A 131 -6.56 2.88 -10.94
C SER A 131 -6.06 1.49 -10.54
N GLY A 132 -4.83 1.41 -10.02
CA GLY A 132 -4.24 0.20 -9.47
C GLY A 132 -2.93 0.50 -8.76
N ALA A 133 -2.63 -0.26 -7.70
CA ALA A 133 -1.38 -0.17 -6.97
C ALA A 133 -0.82 -1.59 -6.77
N TYR A 134 0.47 -1.77 -7.07
CA TYR A 134 1.11 -3.08 -7.11
C TYR A 134 2.28 -3.13 -6.14
N ILE A 135 2.14 -3.97 -5.10
CA ILE A 135 3.21 -4.19 -4.13
C ILE A 135 4.39 -4.87 -4.83
N HIS A 136 5.52 -4.21 -4.83
CA HIS A 136 6.73 -4.70 -5.48
C HIS A 136 7.33 -5.88 -4.72
N MET A 137 7.82 -6.87 -5.47
CA MET A 137 8.58 -8.01 -4.97
C MET A 137 9.75 -8.28 -5.91
N ARG A 138 10.81 -8.92 -5.41
CA ARG A 138 12.04 -9.19 -6.16
C ARG A 138 12.48 -10.64 -6.00
N GLU A 139 13.72 -10.94 -6.37
CA GLU A 139 14.37 -12.22 -6.13
C GLU A 139 14.37 -12.60 -4.64
N ALA A 140 14.68 -13.87 -4.34
CA ALA A 140 14.71 -14.41 -2.99
C ALA A 140 15.58 -13.57 -2.03
N ARG A 141 15.20 -13.53 -0.73
CA ARG A 141 15.93 -12.86 0.37
C ARG A 141 15.85 -11.34 0.36
N ILE A 142 14.91 -10.77 -0.36
CA ILE A 142 14.61 -9.34 -0.32
C ILE A 142 13.62 -9.09 0.83
N GLN A 143 13.90 -8.11 1.69
CA GLN A 143 13.22 -8.00 2.98
C GLN A 143 11.72 -7.67 2.86
N TYR A 144 11.31 -7.05 1.76
CA TYR A 144 9.92 -6.72 1.47
C TYR A 144 9.21 -7.74 0.56
N ASN A 145 9.76 -8.93 0.39
CA ASN A 145 9.09 -9.96 -0.43
C ASN A 145 7.80 -10.45 0.22
N LEU A 146 6.80 -10.73 -0.62
CA LEU A 146 5.59 -11.42 -0.22
C LEU A 146 5.88 -12.89 0.08
N PHE A 147 6.76 -13.50 -0.70
CA PHE A 147 7.11 -14.90 -0.60
C PHE A 147 8.60 -15.08 -0.71
N ASP A 148 9.17 -15.92 0.15
CA ASP A 148 10.55 -16.38 -0.02
C ASP A 148 10.57 -17.87 -0.42
N PRO A 149 11.27 -18.21 -1.52
CA PRO A 149 11.40 -19.59 -1.94
C PRO A 149 12.33 -20.36 -1.00
N PRO A 150 12.14 -21.69 -0.88
CA PRO A 150 13.13 -22.56 -0.28
C PRO A 150 14.43 -22.57 -1.11
N THR A 151 15.54 -22.95 -0.50
CA THR A 151 16.88 -22.99 -1.15
C THR A 151 17.05 -24.12 -2.18
N SER A 152 16.04 -24.97 -2.34
CA SER A 152 16.00 -26.06 -3.32
C SER A 152 14.59 -26.17 -3.92
N THR A 153 14.37 -27.06 -4.90
CA THR A 153 13.04 -27.31 -5.49
C THR A 153 12.05 -28.00 -4.53
N SER A 154 12.37 -28.07 -3.24
CA SER A 154 11.55 -28.67 -2.19
C SER A 154 10.33 -27.81 -1.83
N SER A 155 9.42 -28.38 -1.04
CA SER A 155 8.41 -27.61 -0.30
C SER A 155 9.09 -26.68 0.72
N GLY A 156 8.36 -25.68 1.21
CA GLY A 156 8.84 -24.76 2.26
C GLY A 156 8.84 -23.28 1.89
N TRP A 157 7.95 -22.84 1.00
CA TRP A 157 7.71 -21.41 0.80
C TRP A 157 7.20 -20.78 2.08
N ILE A 158 7.76 -19.62 2.42
CA ILE A 158 7.31 -18.81 3.55
C ILE A 158 6.70 -17.51 3.03
N THR A 159 5.66 -17.05 3.70
CA THR A 159 5.04 -15.75 3.45
C THR A 159 5.69 -14.70 4.33
N GLY A 160 6.12 -13.59 3.75
CA GLY A 160 6.59 -12.41 4.48
C GLY A 160 5.42 -11.54 4.94
N ALA A 161 5.66 -10.58 5.83
CA ALA A 161 4.63 -9.65 6.29
C ALA A 161 3.87 -8.92 5.15
N PRO A 162 4.52 -8.45 4.06
CA PRO A 162 3.83 -7.85 2.92
C PRO A 162 2.78 -8.75 2.24
N TYR A 163 2.88 -10.08 2.35
CA TYR A 163 1.84 -10.98 1.85
C TYR A 163 0.49 -10.73 2.54
N TYR A 164 0.52 -10.49 3.85
CA TYR A 164 -0.70 -10.24 4.61
C TYR A 164 -1.34 -8.90 4.27
N ALA A 165 -0.54 -7.91 3.85
CA ALA A 165 -1.08 -6.67 3.28
C ALA A 165 -1.81 -6.94 1.96
N ALA A 166 -1.21 -7.71 1.05
CA ALA A 166 -1.84 -8.10 -0.21
C ALA A 166 -3.14 -8.89 0.03
N LEU A 167 -3.13 -9.84 0.97
CA LEU A 167 -4.31 -10.61 1.35
C LEU A 167 -5.42 -9.72 1.93
N PHE A 168 -5.08 -8.82 2.84
CA PHE A 168 -6.03 -7.88 3.43
C PHE A 168 -6.67 -6.98 2.37
N LEU A 169 -5.88 -6.41 1.47
CA LEU A 169 -6.37 -5.57 0.39
C LEU A 169 -7.24 -6.38 -0.58
N ALA A 170 -6.88 -7.62 -0.90
CA ALA A 170 -7.67 -8.51 -1.75
C ALA A 170 -9.05 -8.84 -1.15
N GLU A 171 -9.17 -8.93 0.18
CA GLU A 171 -10.47 -9.09 0.85
C GLU A 171 -11.24 -7.77 0.98
N THR A 172 -10.51 -6.64 0.99
CA THR A 172 -11.09 -5.30 1.12
C THR A 172 -11.74 -4.82 -0.17
N PHE A 173 -11.02 -4.90 -1.30
CA PHE A 173 -11.57 -4.54 -2.59
C PHE A 173 -12.56 -5.60 -3.09
N SER A 174 -13.56 -5.17 -3.85
CA SER A 174 -14.52 -6.02 -4.55
C SER A 174 -14.04 -6.28 -5.98
N ALA A 175 -14.69 -7.23 -6.66
CA ALA A 175 -14.41 -7.46 -8.09
C ALA A 175 -14.96 -6.33 -8.99
N SER A 176 -15.88 -5.52 -8.48
CA SER A 176 -16.41 -4.31 -9.10
C SER A 176 -15.62 -3.07 -8.68
N ASP A 177 -15.78 -1.99 -9.43
CA ASP A 177 -15.18 -0.69 -9.08
C ASP A 177 -15.52 -0.27 -7.65
N ASN A 178 -14.47 0.14 -6.93
CA ASN A 178 -14.57 0.62 -5.56
C ASN A 178 -14.26 2.11 -5.47
N ILE A 179 -15.01 2.80 -4.62
CA ILE A 179 -14.70 4.14 -4.14
C ILE A 179 -14.19 4.00 -2.72
N ILE A 180 -12.96 4.44 -2.48
CA ILE A 180 -12.33 4.47 -1.15
C ILE A 180 -12.41 5.89 -0.62
N VAL A 181 -12.88 6.03 0.62
CA VAL A 181 -13.02 7.31 1.31
C VAL A 181 -12.29 7.24 2.63
N ASP A 182 -11.32 8.12 2.85
CA ASP A 182 -10.74 8.36 4.17
C ASP A 182 -11.78 9.02 5.08
N LEU A 183 -12.04 8.41 6.24
CA LEU A 183 -13.08 8.86 7.17
C LEU A 183 -12.57 9.91 8.17
N ASN A 184 -11.30 10.31 8.10
CA ASN A 184 -10.64 11.25 9.01
C ASN A 184 -10.93 10.93 10.48
N LEU A 185 -10.78 9.65 10.85
CA LEU A 185 -11.14 9.17 12.18
C LEU A 185 -10.35 9.93 13.25
N ASN A 186 -11.05 10.58 14.19
CA ASN A 186 -10.43 11.36 15.27
C ASN A 186 -9.42 12.40 14.77
N ASP A 187 -9.71 13.05 13.63
CA ASP A 187 -8.84 14.06 13.01
C ASP A 187 -7.48 13.49 12.55
N SER A 188 -7.44 12.23 12.12
CA SER A 188 -6.23 11.53 11.71
C SER A 188 -5.49 12.19 10.54
N LEU A 189 -6.17 12.95 9.68
CA LEU A 189 -5.56 13.70 8.58
C LEU A 189 -4.73 14.91 9.02
N HIS A 190 -4.94 15.40 10.24
CA HIS A 190 -4.31 16.62 10.74
C HIS A 190 -3.53 16.40 12.04
N ASN A 191 -3.64 15.21 12.64
CA ASN A 191 -2.95 14.83 13.85
C ASN A 191 -1.73 13.93 13.58
N PRO A 192 -0.49 14.44 13.72
CA PRO A 192 0.73 13.65 13.45
C PRO A 192 0.99 12.56 14.49
N ARG A 193 0.16 12.51 15.55
CA ARG A 193 0.18 11.48 16.59
C ARG A 193 -1.02 10.54 16.47
N ALA A 194 -1.74 10.54 15.35
CA ALA A 194 -2.85 9.65 15.14
C ALA A 194 -2.37 8.19 15.15
N THR A 195 -2.86 7.43 16.12
CA THR A 195 -2.60 5.98 16.25
C THR A 195 -3.76 5.15 15.70
N SER A 196 -4.70 5.77 15.02
CA SER A 196 -5.85 5.09 14.41
C SER A 196 -6.27 5.78 13.13
N ALA A 197 -6.82 5.00 12.21
CA ALA A 197 -7.38 5.50 10.96
C ALA A 197 -8.55 4.63 10.51
N ALA A 198 -9.39 5.18 9.64
CA ALA A 198 -10.50 4.42 9.06
C ALA A 198 -10.78 4.82 7.62
N TYR A 199 -11.14 3.82 6.82
CA TYR A 199 -11.57 3.99 5.43
C TYR A 199 -12.96 3.41 5.23
N GLY A 200 -13.82 4.12 4.52
CA GLY A 200 -15.06 3.60 3.96
C GLY A 200 -14.79 3.00 2.58
N VAL A 201 -15.36 1.82 2.33
CA VAL A 201 -15.27 1.12 1.04
C VAL A 201 -16.67 1.00 0.46
N TYR A 202 -16.85 1.55 -0.74
CA TYR A 202 -18.13 1.62 -1.43
C TYR A 202 -17.99 0.94 -2.79
N ASP A 203 -18.92 0.06 -3.14
CA ASP A 203 -19.06 -0.39 -4.52
C ASP A 203 -19.81 0.69 -5.32
N VAL A 204 -19.44 0.91 -6.58
CA VAL A 204 -20.14 1.87 -7.44
C VAL A 204 -21.64 1.56 -7.50
N GLY A 205 -22.46 2.57 -7.21
CA GLY A 205 -23.93 2.45 -7.23
C GLY A 205 -24.53 1.73 -6.01
N SER A 206 -23.72 1.37 -5.01
CA SER A 206 -24.18 0.71 -3.77
C SER A 206 -24.07 1.63 -2.54
N THR A 207 -24.74 1.23 -1.46
CA THR A 207 -24.47 1.76 -0.12
C THR A 207 -23.16 1.17 0.43
N ARG A 208 -22.55 1.82 1.43
CA ARG A 208 -21.26 1.42 2.03
C ARG A 208 -21.20 -0.08 2.32
N GLY A 209 -20.29 -0.80 1.66
CA GLY A 209 -20.17 -2.25 1.76
C GLY A 209 -19.24 -2.70 2.90
N LYS A 210 -18.15 -1.96 3.15
CA LYS A 210 -17.15 -2.31 4.18
C LYS A 210 -16.56 -1.06 4.86
N ILE A 211 -15.98 -1.25 6.04
CA ILE A 211 -15.15 -0.26 6.73
C ILE A 211 -13.83 -0.95 7.07
N VAL A 212 -12.72 -0.29 6.75
CA VAL A 212 -11.39 -0.68 7.23
C VAL A 212 -11.05 0.17 8.44
N LEU A 213 -10.55 -0.47 9.50
CA LEU A 213 -10.10 0.17 10.72
C LEU A 213 -8.64 -0.22 10.95
N LEU A 214 -7.76 0.76 11.10
CA LEU A 214 -6.34 0.54 11.31
C LEU A 214 -5.96 1.01 12.71
N ASN A 215 -5.45 0.09 13.54
CA ASN A 215 -4.76 0.44 14.78
C ASN A 215 -3.27 0.56 14.48
N LEU A 216 -2.74 1.77 14.58
CA LEU A 216 -1.36 2.13 14.27
C LEU A 216 -0.52 2.32 15.54
N SER A 217 -1.05 1.98 16.73
CA SER A 217 -0.31 2.09 17.98
C SER A 217 0.89 1.14 17.99
N GLU A 218 2.10 1.69 18.03
CA GLU A 218 3.35 0.92 18.18
C GLU A 218 3.34 0.02 19.42
N GLN A 219 2.79 0.52 20.53
CA GLN A 219 2.72 -0.19 21.82
C GLN A 219 1.56 -1.20 21.91
N GLY A 220 0.78 -1.38 20.85
CA GLY A 220 -0.39 -2.28 20.85
C GLY A 220 -1.53 -1.84 21.77
N ASN A 221 -1.66 -0.54 22.06
CA ASN A 221 -2.76 -0.01 22.85
C ASN A 221 -4.10 -0.34 22.19
N GLU A 222 -5.09 -0.71 23.00
CA GLU A 222 -6.44 -0.97 22.52
C GLU A 222 -7.07 0.30 21.95
N GLN A 223 -7.73 0.17 20.79
CA GLN A 223 -8.49 1.25 20.16
C GLN A 223 -9.95 0.82 20.05
N VAL A 224 -10.84 1.60 20.66
CA VAL A 224 -12.28 1.40 20.55
C VAL A 224 -12.81 2.17 19.34
N TYR A 225 -13.50 1.47 18.45
CA TYR A 225 -14.18 2.07 17.29
C TYR A 225 -15.69 2.03 17.52
N ALA A 226 -16.29 3.20 17.72
CA ALA A 226 -17.73 3.33 17.89
C ALA A 226 -18.40 3.33 16.50
N ILE A 227 -19.22 2.32 16.21
CA ILE A 227 -20.08 2.30 15.04
C ILE A 227 -21.41 2.95 15.41
N PRO A 228 -21.82 4.06 14.73
CA PRO A 228 -23.09 4.70 15.01
C PRO A 228 -24.29 3.76 14.90
N ALA A 229 -25.33 4.02 15.70
CA ALA A 229 -26.57 3.25 15.66
C ALA A 229 -27.25 3.32 14.29
N ASN A 230 -28.02 2.29 13.95
CA ASN A 230 -28.82 2.18 12.72
C ASN A 230 -28.03 2.16 11.41
N ILE A 231 -26.74 1.87 11.44
CA ILE A 231 -25.92 1.67 10.24
C ILE A 231 -26.12 0.27 9.62
N THR A 232 -26.26 -0.75 10.45
CA THR A 232 -26.44 -2.15 10.03
C THR A 232 -27.18 -2.94 11.12
N THR A 233 -27.82 -4.05 10.72
CA THR A 233 -28.46 -5.00 11.63
C THR A 233 -27.55 -6.18 12.01
N SER A 234 -26.48 -6.41 11.25
CA SER A 234 -25.45 -7.41 11.54
C SER A 234 -24.05 -6.89 11.20
N LEU A 235 -23.05 -7.37 11.93
CA LEU A 235 -21.64 -7.06 11.69
C LEU A 235 -20.88 -8.36 11.51
N HIS A 236 -20.13 -8.45 10.42
CA HIS A 236 -19.10 -9.46 10.21
C HIS A 236 -17.76 -8.73 10.18
N TYR A 237 -16.75 -9.29 10.83
CA TYR A 237 -15.41 -8.71 10.85
C TYR A 237 -14.36 -9.76 10.52
N ARG A 238 -13.20 -9.27 10.11
CA ARG A 238 -11.96 -10.03 9.99
C ARG A 238 -10.85 -9.19 10.61
N LEU A 239 -9.93 -9.85 11.28
CA LEU A 239 -8.83 -9.24 11.97
C LEU A 239 -7.53 -9.74 11.36
N LEU A 240 -6.65 -8.81 11.03
CA LEU A 240 -5.25 -9.09 10.75
C LEU A 240 -4.46 -8.72 12.00
N LEU A 241 -3.79 -9.70 12.61
CA LEU A 241 -3.19 -9.59 13.94
C LEU A 241 -1.74 -10.11 13.96
N ALA A 242 -0.95 -9.52 14.85
CA ALA A 242 0.37 -9.99 15.23
C ALA A 242 0.67 -9.63 16.71
N PRO A 243 1.56 -10.36 17.41
CA PRO A 243 1.93 -10.04 18.80
C PRO A 243 2.60 -8.67 19.00
N SER A 244 3.22 -8.13 17.95
CA SER A 244 3.82 -6.79 17.95
C SER A 244 3.92 -6.23 16.54
N VAL A 245 4.10 -4.91 16.41
CA VAL A 245 4.36 -4.24 15.11
C VAL A 245 5.70 -4.65 14.49
N LEU A 246 6.62 -5.22 15.27
CA LEU A 246 7.92 -5.73 14.80
C LEU A 246 7.89 -7.23 14.47
N GLU A 247 6.76 -7.91 14.63
CA GLU A 247 6.61 -9.33 14.29
C GLU A 247 6.89 -9.56 12.80
N THR A 248 7.55 -10.67 12.47
CA THR A 248 7.96 -11.00 11.09
C THR A 248 7.33 -12.29 10.56
N SER A 249 6.75 -13.11 11.44
CA SER A 249 6.30 -14.48 11.12
C SER A 249 4.95 -14.86 11.73
N ASN A 250 4.66 -14.46 12.97
CA ASN A 250 3.41 -14.79 13.65
C ASN A 250 2.29 -13.79 13.30
N ILE A 251 1.97 -13.70 12.01
CA ILE A 251 0.92 -12.84 11.48
C ILE A 251 -0.25 -13.71 11.04
N SER A 252 -1.47 -13.33 11.40
CA SER A 252 -2.66 -14.15 11.14
C SER A 252 -3.87 -13.33 10.72
N CYS A 253 -4.69 -13.89 9.84
CA CYS A 253 -6.02 -13.39 9.51
C CYS A 253 -7.07 -14.30 10.15
N THR A 254 -7.96 -13.74 10.97
CA THR A 254 -9.02 -14.48 11.68
C THR A 254 -10.37 -13.80 11.50
N SER A 255 -11.46 -14.57 11.55
CA SER A 255 -12.85 -14.08 11.49
C SER A 255 -13.59 -14.35 12.79
#